data_AF-A0AAV5NKY8-F1
#
_entry.id   AF-A0AAV5NKY8-F1
#
_cell.length_a   1.000
_cell.length_b   1.000
_cell.length_c   1.000
_cell.angle_alpha   90.00
_cell.angle_beta   90.00
_cell.angle_gamma   90.00
#
_symmetry.space_group_name_H-M   'P 1'
#
loop_
_entity.id
_entity.type
_entity.pdbx_description
1 polymer ?
#
loop_
_entity_poly.entity_id
_entity_poly.type
_entity_poly.pdbx_seq_one_letter_code
_entity_poly.pdbx_strand_id
1 'polypeptide(L)'
;MLKTLLKIGAAAFFAAAFLFPFLEKEPQTEPTEKVVSKPLPSVGKKPDFAAITNVNEKKSSFFGFLNPAIAIENHRVLQERQFLLSMKSKGSDTRSAEKHLQSAEKLAKAYQYAVPSEGITEDWLNTMLLRVNVLPPSLVLSQAANESAWGTSRFATKANNFFGQWCYRKGCGLVPLRRNEGATHEVAKFGSAQDSVSAYFMNVNRNRAYAELRTIRSQLEQSGQDLQSEKTALALTQGLSHYSERGQAYVDELQAMIRHNNKYWTEFGIQ
;
A
#
# COMPACT_ATOMS: atom_id res chain seq x y z
N MET A 1 -103.61 15.40 -3.47
CA MET A 1 -103.59 16.87 -3.32
C MET A 1 -102.14 17.33 -3.28
N LEU A 2 -101.83 18.42 -4.00
CA LEU A 2 -100.77 19.41 -3.76
C LEU A 2 -99.30 18.95 -3.81
N LYS A 3 -98.54 19.19 -4.90
CA LYS A 3 -97.88 20.43 -5.36
C LYS A 3 -96.68 20.89 -4.49
N THR A 4 -95.54 20.97 -5.19
CA THR A 4 -94.50 22.04 -5.20
C THR A 4 -93.38 22.15 -4.15
N LEU A 5 -92.15 22.11 -4.71
CA LEU A 5 -91.06 23.10 -4.68
C LEU A 5 -90.18 23.30 -3.42
N LEU A 6 -88.90 22.98 -3.64
CA LEU A 6 -87.72 23.88 -3.64
C LEU A 6 -87.34 24.64 -2.35
N LYS A 7 -86.08 24.42 -1.90
CA LYS A 7 -85.08 25.42 -1.46
C LYS A 7 -83.76 24.69 -1.12
N ILE A 8 -82.74 24.78 -1.98
CA ILE A 8 -81.49 25.56 -1.85
C ILE A 8 -80.76 25.36 -0.51
N GLY A 9 -79.56 24.77 -0.59
CA GLY A 9 -78.52 24.82 0.42
C GLY A 9 -77.17 24.51 -0.21
N ALA A 10 -76.30 25.51 -0.32
CA ALA A 10 -74.97 25.43 -0.89
C ALA A 10 -74.00 24.70 0.04
N ALA A 11 -73.09 23.90 -0.51
CA ALA A 11 -71.80 23.60 0.11
C ALA A 11 -70.75 23.41 -0.99
N ALA A 12 -69.83 24.37 -1.05
CA ALA A 12 -68.69 24.39 -1.94
C ALA A 12 -67.71 23.27 -1.58
N PHE A 13 -67.32 22.45 -2.55
CA PHE A 13 -66.19 21.55 -2.42
C PHE A 13 -64.90 22.32 -2.71
N PHE A 14 -64.10 22.54 -1.66
CA PHE A 14 -62.72 23.02 -1.75
C PHE A 14 -61.77 21.84 -1.99
N ALA A 15 -60.89 22.01 -3.00
CA ALA A 15 -59.47 21.62 -3.11
C ALA A 15 -58.99 20.25 -2.56
N ALA A 16 -58.11 19.48 -3.20
CA ALA A 16 -57.05 19.82 -4.13
C ALA A 16 -56.66 18.59 -4.96
N ALA A 17 -56.50 18.77 -6.27
CA ALA A 17 -55.77 17.84 -7.11
C ALA A 17 -54.26 18.06 -6.90
N PHE A 18 -53.57 17.12 -6.24
CA PHE A 18 -52.11 17.07 -6.23
C PHE A 18 -51.62 16.58 -7.59
N LEU A 19 -51.56 17.49 -8.56
CA LEU A 19 -50.67 17.37 -9.72
C LEU A 19 -49.27 17.75 -9.23
N PHE A 20 -48.48 16.77 -8.79
CA PHE A 20 -47.04 16.96 -8.67
C PHE A 20 -46.47 17.05 -10.08
N PRO A 21 -45.85 18.17 -10.49
CA PRO A 21 -45.00 18.14 -11.66
C PRO A 21 -43.72 17.42 -11.22
N PHE A 22 -43.49 16.23 -11.76
CA PHE A 22 -42.19 15.59 -11.70
C PHE A 22 -41.25 16.42 -12.56
N LEU A 23 -40.64 17.45 -11.96
CA LEU A 23 -39.50 18.14 -12.53
C LEU A 23 -38.35 17.14 -12.50
N GLU A 24 -38.11 16.47 -13.62
CA GLU A 24 -36.85 15.77 -13.88
C GLU A 24 -35.73 16.81 -13.79
N LYS A 25 -35.10 16.86 -12.63
CA LYS A 25 -33.89 17.64 -12.42
C LYS A 25 -32.80 16.96 -13.26
N GLU A 26 -32.43 17.58 -14.37
CA GLU A 26 -31.32 17.09 -15.18
C GLU A 26 -30.09 16.83 -14.29
N PRO A 27 -29.38 15.71 -14.48
CA PRO A 27 -28.20 15.41 -13.70
C PRO A 27 -27.15 16.47 -14.01
N GLN A 28 -26.96 17.40 -13.07
CA GLN A 28 -25.87 18.35 -13.12
C GLN A 28 -24.56 17.56 -13.02
N THR A 29 -23.86 17.45 -14.14
CA THR A 29 -22.46 17.03 -14.15
C THR A 29 -21.66 18.06 -13.37
N GLU A 30 -21.35 17.75 -12.12
CA GLU A 30 -20.37 18.53 -11.37
C GLU A 30 -19.05 18.52 -12.16
N PRO A 31 -18.40 19.68 -12.36
CA PRO A 31 -17.11 19.72 -13.01
C PRO A 31 -16.14 18.90 -12.17
N THR A 32 -15.55 17.86 -12.77
CA THR A 32 -14.45 17.09 -12.18
C THR A 32 -13.37 18.07 -11.71
N GLU A 33 -13.31 18.27 -10.40
CA GLU A 33 -12.26 19.03 -9.74
C GLU A 33 -10.93 18.40 -10.15
N LYS A 34 -10.09 19.18 -10.84
CA LYS A 34 -8.74 18.75 -11.18
C LYS A 34 -8.02 18.51 -9.87
N VAL A 35 -7.87 17.25 -9.47
CA VAL A 35 -7.07 16.84 -8.33
C VAL A 35 -5.65 17.33 -8.58
N VAL A 36 -5.30 18.46 -7.97
CA VAL A 36 -3.92 18.97 -7.94
C VAL A 36 -3.15 17.94 -7.13
N SER A 37 -2.45 17.03 -7.82
CA SER A 37 -1.66 15.99 -7.17
C SER A 37 -0.58 16.66 -6.32
N LYS A 38 -0.71 16.57 -5.00
CA LYS A 38 0.31 17.04 -4.05
C LYS A 38 1.68 16.46 -4.47
N PRO A 39 2.76 17.26 -4.53
CA PRO A 39 4.07 16.76 -4.89
C PRO A 39 4.50 15.65 -3.93
N LEU A 40 5.21 14.66 -4.46
CA LEU A 40 5.75 13.57 -3.64
C LEU A 40 6.67 14.14 -2.55
N PRO A 41 6.66 13.54 -1.35
CA PRO A 41 7.54 13.99 -0.28
C PRO A 41 9.00 13.68 -0.63
N SER A 42 9.95 14.37 0.01
CA SER A 42 11.37 14.09 -0.13
C SER A 42 11.92 13.41 1.12
N VAL A 43 12.89 12.51 0.93
CA VAL A 43 13.60 11.87 2.06
C VAL A 43 14.68 12.82 2.54
N GLY A 44 14.56 13.28 3.79
CA GLY A 44 15.52 14.19 4.41
C GLY A 44 16.85 13.52 4.77
N LYS A 45 17.72 14.26 5.44
CA LYS A 45 18.97 13.72 6.00
C LYS A 45 18.64 12.77 7.16
N LYS A 46 19.31 11.60 7.21
CA LYS A 46 19.16 10.64 8.30
C LYS A 46 19.53 11.27 9.65
N PRO A 47 18.62 11.29 10.64
CA PRO A 47 18.91 11.73 12.00
C PRO A 47 19.93 10.81 12.68
N ASP A 48 20.66 11.34 13.67
CA ASP A 48 21.39 10.51 14.61
C ASP A 48 20.43 10.02 15.71
N PHE A 49 19.74 8.91 15.43
CA PHE A 49 18.76 8.34 16.36
C PHE A 49 19.36 7.91 17.71
N ALA A 50 20.68 7.66 17.76
CA ALA A 50 21.35 7.29 19.01
C ALA A 50 21.50 8.49 19.95
N ALA A 51 21.58 9.70 19.41
CA ALA A 51 21.67 10.94 20.19
C ALA A 51 20.32 11.36 20.81
N ILE A 52 19.19 10.85 20.32
CA ILE A 52 17.86 11.17 20.84
C ILE A 52 17.56 10.29 22.06
N THR A 53 17.47 10.87 23.25
CA THR A 53 17.27 10.12 24.50
C THR A 53 15.78 9.92 24.82
N ASN A 54 14.93 10.88 24.49
CA ASN A 54 13.50 10.77 24.69
C ASN A 54 12.90 9.71 23.75
N VAL A 55 12.22 8.70 24.32
CA VAL A 55 11.67 7.59 23.54
C VAL A 55 10.61 8.05 22.55
N ASN A 56 9.70 8.94 22.95
CA ASN A 56 8.62 9.39 22.07
C ASN A 56 9.14 10.24 20.91
N GLU A 57 10.12 11.10 21.19
CA GLU A 57 10.80 11.92 20.17
C GLU A 57 11.58 11.05 19.19
N LYS A 58 12.30 10.03 19.68
CA LYS A 58 13.02 9.07 18.83
C LYS A 58 12.07 8.35 17.88
N LYS A 59 10.92 7.88 18.39
CA LYS A 59 9.90 7.23 17.56
C LYS A 59 9.33 8.16 16.50
N SER A 60 8.93 9.39 16.87
CA SER A 60 8.42 10.40 15.92
C SER A 60 9.49 10.74 14.87
N SER A 61 10.73 11.00 15.28
CA SER A 61 11.85 11.28 14.37
C SER A 61 12.13 10.12 13.40
N PHE A 62 12.11 8.88 13.90
CA PHE A 62 12.31 7.68 13.09
C PHE A 62 11.20 7.51 12.04
N PHE A 63 9.95 7.61 12.46
CA PHE A 63 8.81 7.49 11.56
C PHE A 63 8.74 8.63 10.55
N GLY A 64 8.94 9.88 10.98
CA GLY A 64 8.98 11.04 10.10
C GLY A 64 10.11 10.99 9.07
N PHE A 65 11.25 10.37 9.42
CA PHE A 65 12.35 10.17 8.48
C PHE A 65 12.03 9.12 7.40
N LEU A 66 11.43 7.98 7.76
CA LEU A 66 11.19 6.88 6.82
C LEU A 66 9.87 6.99 6.04
N ASN A 67 8.84 7.62 6.61
CA ASN A 67 7.52 7.68 5.99
C ASN A 67 7.52 8.29 4.57
N PRO A 68 8.30 9.37 4.27
CA PRO A 68 8.46 9.87 2.91
C PRO A 68 8.90 8.80 1.90
N ALA A 69 9.87 7.96 2.27
CA ALA A 69 10.38 6.91 1.38
C ALA A 69 9.32 5.85 1.07
N ILE A 70 8.50 5.52 2.08
CA ILE A 70 7.39 4.56 1.94
C ILE A 70 6.31 5.13 1.03
N ALA A 71 5.96 6.41 1.21
CA ALA A 71 4.99 7.10 0.34
C ALA A 71 5.45 7.13 -1.13
N ILE A 72 6.75 7.39 -1.37
CA ILE A 72 7.35 7.33 -2.72
C ILE A 72 7.21 5.91 -3.31
N GLU A 73 7.54 4.85 -2.55
CA GLU A 73 7.44 3.49 -3.05
C GLU A 73 6.00 3.03 -3.28
N ASN A 74 5.06 3.37 -2.39
CA ASN A 74 3.64 3.10 -2.62
C ASN A 74 3.15 3.82 -3.88
N HIS A 75 3.54 5.08 -4.10
CA HIS A 75 3.19 5.80 -5.32
C HIS A 75 3.75 5.12 -6.58
N ARG A 76 5.03 4.74 -6.57
CA ARG A 76 5.65 3.99 -7.67
C ARG A 76 4.87 2.71 -7.96
N VAL A 77 4.55 1.91 -6.94
CA VAL A 77 3.82 0.65 -7.11
C VAL A 77 2.40 0.88 -7.61
N LEU A 78 1.71 1.94 -7.18
CA LEU A 78 0.38 2.29 -7.70
C LEU A 78 0.43 2.63 -9.18
N GLN A 79 1.43 3.38 -9.64
CA GLN A 79 1.61 3.69 -11.06
C GLN A 79 1.83 2.42 -11.89
N GLU A 80 2.67 1.51 -11.41
CA GLU A 80 2.92 0.20 -12.04
C GLU A 80 1.64 -0.65 -12.08
N ARG A 81 0.85 -0.63 -11.00
CA ARG A 81 -0.44 -1.33 -10.92
C ARG A 81 -1.47 -0.76 -11.89
N GLN A 82 -1.58 0.57 -11.98
CA GLN A 82 -2.48 1.24 -12.92
C GLN A 82 -2.14 0.89 -14.36
N PHE A 83 -0.85 0.79 -14.70
CA PHE A 83 -0.41 0.30 -16.00
C PHE A 83 -0.91 -1.13 -16.27
N LEU A 84 -0.73 -2.07 -15.33
CA LEU A 84 -1.23 -3.45 -15.46
C LEU A 84 -2.77 -3.51 -15.60
N LEU A 85 -3.49 -2.72 -14.82
CA LEU A 85 -4.96 -2.62 -14.90
C LEU A 85 -5.41 -2.05 -16.26
N SER A 86 -4.69 -1.07 -16.80
CA SER A 86 -5.00 -0.51 -18.13
C SER A 86 -4.83 -1.53 -19.25
N MET A 87 -3.91 -2.50 -19.10
CA MET A 87 -3.76 -3.61 -20.03
C MET A 87 -4.87 -4.65 -19.88
N LYS A 88 -5.41 -4.83 -18.67
CA LYS A 88 -6.54 -5.73 -18.42
C LYS A 88 -7.87 -5.17 -18.96
N SER A 89 -8.07 -3.85 -18.90
CA SER A 89 -9.32 -3.19 -19.33
C SER A 89 -9.39 -2.88 -20.81
N LYS A 90 -8.26 -2.58 -21.46
CA LYS A 90 -8.20 -2.32 -22.90
C LYS A 90 -8.00 -3.64 -23.64
N GLY A 91 -9.07 -4.15 -24.25
CA GLY A 91 -8.95 -5.09 -25.37
C GLY A 91 -8.02 -4.53 -26.46
N SER A 92 -7.39 -5.41 -27.24
CA SER A 92 -6.23 -5.14 -28.11
C SER A 92 -6.31 -3.87 -28.97
N ASP A 93 -5.75 -2.74 -28.50
CA ASP A 93 -5.39 -1.62 -29.37
C ASP A 93 -3.94 -1.80 -29.85
N THR A 94 -3.80 -2.13 -31.14
CA THR A 94 -2.56 -2.61 -31.75
C THR A 94 -1.45 -1.57 -31.81
N ARG A 95 -1.74 -0.26 -31.78
CA ARG A 95 -0.70 0.80 -31.75
C ARG A 95 -0.04 0.98 -30.38
N SER A 96 -0.70 0.54 -29.31
CA SER A 96 -0.17 0.59 -27.95
C SER A 96 0.57 -0.71 -27.56
N ALA A 97 0.45 -1.76 -28.38
CA ALA A 97 0.86 -3.11 -28.04
C ALA A 97 2.37 -3.27 -27.80
N GLU A 98 3.23 -2.69 -28.64
CA GLU A 98 4.69 -2.86 -28.52
C GLU A 98 5.28 -2.14 -27.28
N LYS A 99 4.87 -0.89 -27.05
CA LYS A 99 5.29 -0.13 -25.85
C LYS A 99 4.75 -0.75 -24.57
N HIS A 100 3.52 -1.29 -24.60
CA HIS A 100 2.96 -2.05 -23.49
C HIS A 100 3.77 -3.32 -23.23
N LEU A 101 4.14 -4.07 -24.27
CA LEU A 101 4.94 -5.29 -24.12
C LEU A 101 6.30 -5.01 -23.48
N GLN A 102 7.05 -4.01 -23.96
CA GLN A 102 8.35 -3.65 -23.37
C GLN A 102 8.22 -3.23 -21.89
N SER A 103 7.17 -2.48 -21.56
CA SER A 103 6.90 -2.05 -20.17
C SER A 103 6.49 -3.23 -19.29
N ALA A 104 5.68 -4.16 -19.82
CA ALA A 104 5.27 -5.39 -19.15
C ALA A 104 6.47 -6.31 -18.90
N GLU A 105 7.37 -6.50 -19.87
CA GLU A 105 8.61 -7.27 -19.72
C GLU A 105 9.55 -6.67 -18.68
N LYS A 106 9.66 -5.33 -18.63
CA LYS A 106 10.43 -4.64 -17.59
C LYS A 106 9.86 -4.93 -16.20
N LEU A 107 8.55 -4.88 -16.03
CA LEU A 107 7.88 -5.23 -14.77
C LEU A 107 8.03 -6.72 -14.45
N ALA A 108 7.84 -7.59 -15.44
CA ALA A 108 8.05 -9.04 -15.34
C ALA A 108 9.43 -9.35 -14.74
N LYS A 109 10.46 -8.71 -15.28
CA LYS A 109 11.84 -8.83 -14.79
C LYS A 109 12.00 -8.30 -13.36
N ALA A 110 11.45 -7.12 -13.06
CA ALA A 110 11.56 -6.50 -11.74
C ALA A 110 10.90 -7.34 -10.63
N TYR A 111 9.71 -7.89 -10.91
CA TYR A 111 8.91 -8.73 -10.02
C TYR A 111 9.19 -10.23 -10.17
N GLN A 112 10.22 -10.60 -10.94
CA GLN A 112 10.72 -11.96 -11.12
C GLN A 112 9.62 -12.95 -11.55
N TYR A 113 8.79 -12.53 -12.52
CA TYR A 113 7.72 -13.32 -13.09
C TYR A 113 7.62 -13.07 -14.59
N ALA A 114 8.34 -13.89 -15.37
CA ALA A 114 8.50 -13.71 -16.82
C ALA A 114 7.16 -13.71 -17.56
N VAL A 115 7.11 -13.00 -18.69
CA VAL A 115 5.99 -13.10 -19.63
C VAL A 115 6.05 -14.49 -20.30
N PRO A 116 4.93 -15.24 -20.37
CA PRO A 116 4.86 -16.52 -21.06
C PRO A 116 5.16 -16.40 -22.56
N SER A 117 5.49 -17.51 -23.21
CA SER A 117 5.72 -17.59 -24.66
C SER A 117 4.49 -17.16 -25.48
N GLU A 118 3.30 -17.38 -24.93
CA GLU A 118 2.01 -17.03 -25.52
C GLU A 118 1.71 -15.52 -25.39
N GLY A 119 2.58 -14.77 -24.73
CA GLY A 119 2.46 -13.34 -24.50
C GLY A 119 1.75 -12.98 -23.18
N ILE A 120 1.21 -11.77 -23.13
CA ILE A 120 0.51 -11.24 -21.95
C ILE A 120 -0.89 -11.86 -21.89
N THR A 121 -1.05 -12.92 -21.10
CA THR A 121 -2.34 -13.57 -20.86
C THR A 121 -3.07 -12.94 -19.66
N GLU A 122 -4.37 -13.23 -19.54
CA GLU A 122 -5.15 -12.80 -18.38
C GLU A 122 -4.60 -13.38 -17.07
N ASP A 123 -4.19 -14.65 -17.06
CA ASP A 123 -3.60 -15.31 -15.90
C ASP A 123 -2.27 -14.69 -15.47
N TRP A 124 -1.45 -14.29 -16.46
CA TRP A 124 -0.22 -13.56 -16.18
C TRP A 124 -0.53 -12.19 -15.56
N LEU A 125 -1.49 -11.45 -16.11
CA LEU A 125 -1.93 -10.16 -15.55
C LEU A 125 -2.46 -10.31 -14.13
N ASN A 126 -3.29 -11.32 -13.86
CA ASN A 126 -3.81 -11.61 -12.53
C ASN A 126 -2.67 -11.89 -11.54
N THR A 127 -1.70 -12.72 -11.93
CA THR A 127 -0.54 -13.02 -11.08
C THR A 127 0.34 -11.79 -10.84
N MET A 128 0.55 -10.96 -11.86
CA MET A 128 1.28 -9.70 -11.72
C MET A 128 0.54 -8.74 -10.80
N LEU A 129 -0.79 -8.64 -10.89
CA LEU A 129 -1.60 -7.81 -10.00
C LEU A 129 -1.57 -8.31 -8.54
N LEU A 130 -1.33 -9.59 -8.27
CA LEU A 130 -1.06 -10.05 -6.89
C LEU A 130 0.28 -9.51 -6.35
N ARG A 131 1.29 -9.44 -7.22
CA ARG A 131 2.65 -8.97 -6.91
C ARG A 131 2.74 -7.45 -6.78
N VAL A 132 2.23 -6.72 -7.76
CA VAL A 132 2.32 -5.26 -7.89
C VAL A 132 1.18 -4.59 -7.12
N ASN A 133 1.36 -4.44 -5.82
CA ASN A 133 0.41 -3.72 -4.98
C ASN A 133 1.10 -3.07 -3.76
N VAL A 134 0.43 -2.07 -3.18
CA VAL A 134 0.95 -1.26 -2.07
C VAL A 134 1.16 -2.07 -0.79
N LEU A 135 1.90 -1.50 0.14
CA LEU A 135 2.06 -2.00 1.50
C LEU A 135 1.58 -0.95 2.50
N PRO A 136 0.86 -1.33 3.57
CA PRO A 136 0.46 -0.41 4.63
C PRO A 136 1.67 0.27 5.28
N PRO A 137 1.70 1.62 5.38
CA PRO A 137 2.83 2.31 5.99
C PRO A 137 3.11 1.87 7.43
N SER A 138 2.07 1.64 8.23
CA SER A 138 2.20 1.17 9.62
C SER A 138 2.90 -0.19 9.74
N LEU A 139 2.68 -1.11 8.79
CA LEU A 139 3.40 -2.38 8.70
C LEU A 139 4.89 -2.15 8.40
N VAL A 140 5.18 -1.38 7.34
CA VAL A 140 6.55 -1.14 6.89
C VAL A 140 7.37 -0.41 7.96
N LEU A 141 6.78 0.62 8.59
CA LEU A 141 7.42 1.37 9.67
C LEU A 141 7.67 0.51 10.91
N SER A 142 6.73 -0.37 11.28
CA SER A 142 6.89 -1.27 12.43
C SER A 142 7.99 -2.30 12.19
N GLN A 143 8.06 -2.89 10.99
CA GLN A 143 9.17 -3.77 10.62
C GLN A 143 10.50 -3.01 10.61
N ALA A 144 10.55 -1.84 9.98
CA ALA A 144 11.77 -1.03 9.99
C ALA A 144 12.24 -0.72 11.42
N ALA A 145 11.34 -0.34 12.32
CA ALA A 145 11.67 -0.06 13.71
C ALA A 145 12.21 -1.31 14.43
N ASN A 146 11.57 -2.46 14.25
CA ASN A 146 11.96 -3.72 14.87
C ASN A 146 13.35 -4.17 14.38
N GLU A 147 13.56 -4.23 13.07
CA GLU A 147 14.78 -4.74 12.44
C GLU A 147 16.00 -3.81 12.63
N SER A 148 15.75 -2.50 12.78
CA SER A 148 16.82 -1.50 12.89
C SER A 148 17.07 -1.01 14.32
N ALA A 149 16.35 -1.53 15.31
CA ALA A 149 16.31 -1.00 16.67
C ALA A 149 16.07 0.52 16.65
N TRP A 150 14.98 0.95 16.00
CA TRP A 150 14.64 2.37 15.82
C TRP A 150 15.75 3.19 15.15
N GLY A 151 16.40 2.59 14.16
CA GLY A 151 17.47 3.22 13.37
C GLY A 151 18.85 3.25 14.02
N THR A 152 19.00 2.72 15.24
CA THR A 152 20.26 2.77 16.00
C THR A 152 21.22 1.61 15.69
N SER A 153 20.75 0.54 15.02
CA SER A 153 21.60 -0.62 14.72
C SER A 153 22.81 -0.24 13.87
N ARG A 154 23.91 -1.01 14.01
CA ARG A 154 25.11 -0.86 13.16
C ARG A 154 24.77 -0.93 11.67
N PHE A 155 23.82 -1.78 11.28
CA PHE A 155 23.43 -1.95 9.87
C PHE A 155 22.61 -0.76 9.36
N ALA A 156 21.70 -0.20 10.17
CA ALA A 156 20.97 1.00 9.80
C ALA A 156 21.88 2.24 9.73
N THR A 157 22.80 2.39 10.69
CA THR A 157 23.71 3.53 10.77
C THR A 157 24.79 3.50 9.68
N LYS A 158 25.48 2.36 9.48
CA LYS A 158 26.63 2.25 8.55
C LYS A 158 26.28 1.78 7.14
N ALA A 159 25.12 1.14 6.96
CA ALA A 159 24.74 0.52 5.70
C ALA A 159 23.35 0.91 5.19
N ASN A 160 22.67 1.83 5.88
CA ASN A 160 21.29 2.23 5.59
C ASN A 160 20.32 1.04 5.48
N ASN A 161 20.62 -0.10 6.11
CA ASN A 161 19.76 -1.28 6.05
C ASN A 161 18.81 -1.28 7.25
N PHE A 162 17.59 -0.82 6.99
CA PHE A 162 16.56 -0.68 8.03
C PHE A 162 15.72 -1.94 8.23
N PHE A 163 15.89 -2.96 7.39
CA PHE A 163 15.02 -4.14 7.34
C PHE A 163 15.79 -5.46 7.51
N GLY A 164 17.07 -5.41 7.87
CA GLY A 164 17.90 -6.60 8.07
C GLY A 164 18.16 -7.41 6.79
N GLN A 165 18.00 -6.82 5.60
CA GLN A 165 18.03 -7.55 4.33
C GLN A 165 19.41 -8.18 4.08
N TRP A 166 19.43 -9.49 3.83
CA TRP A 166 20.63 -10.24 3.50
C TRP A 166 20.99 -10.11 2.01
N CYS A 167 22.27 -10.30 1.72
CA CYS A 167 22.79 -10.47 0.37
C CYS A 167 23.88 -11.55 0.37
N TYR A 168 24.02 -12.23 -0.77
CA TYR A 168 24.79 -13.49 -0.87
C TYR A 168 26.02 -13.39 -1.78
N ARG A 169 26.40 -12.17 -2.18
CA ARG A 169 27.60 -11.90 -2.96
C ARG A 169 28.65 -11.30 -2.05
N LYS A 170 29.83 -11.89 -1.96
CA LYS A 170 30.93 -11.34 -1.13
C LYS A 170 31.15 -9.85 -1.41
N GLY A 171 31.18 -9.03 -0.37
CA GLY A 171 31.34 -7.58 -0.44
C GLY A 171 30.09 -6.78 -0.80
N CYS A 172 28.91 -7.40 -0.83
CA CYS A 172 27.65 -6.71 -1.06
C CYS A 172 27.16 -5.89 0.16
N GLY A 173 27.75 -6.10 1.33
CA GLY A 173 27.25 -5.52 2.56
C GLY A 173 28.23 -5.57 3.72
N LEU A 174 27.67 -5.58 4.93
CA LEU A 174 28.41 -5.71 6.18
C LEU A 174 28.35 -7.14 6.68
N VAL A 175 29.50 -7.71 6.98
CA VAL A 175 29.58 -9.02 7.64
C VAL A 175 28.99 -8.90 9.06
N PRO A 176 28.04 -9.79 9.45
CA PRO A 176 27.57 -9.88 10.83
C PRO A 176 28.71 -10.24 11.78
N LEU A 177 28.76 -9.59 12.95
CA LEU A 177 29.80 -9.87 13.95
C LEU A 177 29.67 -11.28 14.55
N ARG A 178 28.45 -11.80 14.60
CA ARG A 178 28.11 -13.14 15.08
C ARG A 178 27.40 -13.90 13.98
N ARG A 179 28.16 -14.31 12.96
CA ARG A 179 27.64 -15.13 11.86
C ARG A 179 27.87 -16.60 12.19
N ASN A 180 26.85 -17.43 12.01
CA ASN A 180 26.96 -18.88 12.16
C ASN A 180 28.08 -19.43 11.28
N GLU A 181 28.77 -20.46 11.75
CA GLU A 181 29.81 -21.13 10.97
C GLU A 181 29.23 -21.65 9.64
N GLY A 182 29.97 -21.46 8.55
CA GLY A 182 29.53 -21.84 7.20
C GLY A 182 28.56 -20.88 6.50
N ALA A 183 27.94 -19.92 7.21
CA ALA A 183 27.08 -18.94 6.55
C ALA A 183 27.91 -17.96 5.69
N THR A 184 27.47 -17.71 4.47
CA THR A 184 28.16 -16.83 3.50
C THR A 184 27.46 -15.50 3.28
N HIS A 185 26.27 -15.31 3.86
CA HIS A 185 25.51 -14.07 3.73
C HIS A 185 26.20 -12.89 4.42
N GLU A 186 25.93 -11.70 3.88
CA GLU A 186 26.22 -10.40 4.46
C GLU A 186 24.91 -9.62 4.62
N VAL A 187 24.91 -8.57 5.42
CA VAL A 187 23.77 -7.65 5.54
C VAL A 187 23.94 -6.54 4.53
N ALA A 188 23.04 -6.45 3.55
CA ALA A 188 23.15 -5.58 2.39
C ALA A 188 23.46 -4.12 2.76
N LYS A 189 24.29 -3.47 1.94
CA LYS A 189 24.56 -2.03 2.05
C LYS A 189 23.80 -1.26 0.97
N PHE A 190 23.07 -0.26 1.41
CA PHE A 190 22.27 0.62 0.56
C PHE A 190 22.89 2.03 0.50
N GLY A 191 22.76 2.67 -0.67
CA GLY A 191 23.23 4.03 -0.88
C GLY A 191 22.47 5.04 -0.02
N SER A 192 21.17 4.80 0.15
CA SER A 192 20.24 5.66 0.88
C SER A 192 19.17 4.87 1.65
N ALA A 193 18.40 5.56 2.50
CA ALA A 193 17.22 4.97 3.12
C ALA A 193 16.13 4.63 2.07
N GLN A 194 16.00 5.45 1.02
CA GLN A 194 15.10 5.16 -0.10
C GLN A 194 15.43 3.81 -0.75
N ASP A 195 16.71 3.54 -1.03
CA ASP A 195 17.13 2.27 -1.64
C ASP A 195 16.80 1.07 -0.76
N SER A 196 16.94 1.22 0.57
CA SER A 196 16.58 0.19 1.54
C SER A 196 15.07 -0.10 1.55
N VAL A 197 14.23 0.95 1.52
CA VAL A 197 12.77 0.82 1.45
C VAL A 197 12.36 0.20 0.11
N SER A 198 12.94 0.64 -1.01
CA SER A 198 12.68 0.08 -2.33
C SER A 198 13.01 -1.41 -2.42
N ALA A 199 14.18 -1.81 -1.90
CA ALA A 199 14.57 -3.22 -1.84
C ALA A 199 13.62 -4.06 -0.98
N TYR A 200 13.19 -3.52 0.16
CA TYR A 200 12.22 -4.17 1.04
C TYR A 200 10.86 -4.37 0.34
N PHE A 201 10.34 -3.32 -0.30
CA PHE A 201 9.10 -3.38 -1.09
C PHE A 201 9.17 -4.48 -2.15
N MET A 202 10.26 -4.52 -2.92
CA MET A 202 10.45 -5.55 -3.95
C MET A 202 10.56 -6.95 -3.35
N ASN A 203 11.24 -7.11 -2.21
CA ASN A 203 11.33 -8.39 -1.52
C ASN A 203 9.95 -8.94 -1.15
N VAL A 204 9.13 -8.14 -0.45
CA VAL A 204 7.77 -8.54 -0.03
C VAL A 204 6.87 -8.80 -1.25
N ASN A 205 6.95 -7.95 -2.28
CA ASN A 205 6.08 -8.06 -3.44
C ASN A 205 6.46 -9.16 -4.44
N ARG A 206 7.68 -9.73 -4.37
CA ARG A 206 8.12 -10.73 -5.37
C ARG A 206 8.59 -12.06 -4.82
N ASN A 207 9.10 -12.10 -3.59
CA ASN A 207 9.65 -13.33 -3.04
C ASN A 207 8.52 -14.35 -2.76
N ARG A 208 8.75 -15.62 -3.10
CA ARG A 208 7.79 -16.71 -2.87
C ARG A 208 7.42 -16.87 -1.39
N ALA A 209 8.33 -16.55 -0.47
CA ALA A 209 8.10 -16.65 0.97
C ALA A 209 6.93 -15.78 1.46
N TYR A 210 6.57 -14.73 0.71
CA TYR A 210 5.48 -13.81 1.04
C TYR A 210 4.26 -13.97 0.13
N ALA A 211 4.10 -15.14 -0.50
CA ALA A 211 2.93 -15.42 -1.33
C ALA A 211 1.62 -15.32 -0.53
N GLU A 212 1.61 -15.84 0.70
CA GLU A 212 0.45 -15.76 1.59
C GLU A 212 0.09 -14.31 1.93
N LEU A 213 1.08 -13.46 2.25
CA LEU A 213 0.85 -12.03 2.45
C LEU A 213 0.13 -11.40 1.25
N ARG A 214 0.58 -11.71 0.03
CA ARG A 214 -0.02 -11.16 -1.19
C ARG A 214 -1.44 -11.68 -1.44
N THR A 215 -1.71 -12.93 -1.07
CA THR A 215 -3.06 -13.50 -1.12
C THR A 215 -4.00 -12.80 -0.14
N ILE A 216 -3.59 -12.64 1.13
CA ILE A 216 -4.37 -11.90 2.14
C ILE A 216 -4.65 -10.48 1.65
N ARG A 217 -3.63 -9.78 1.12
CA ARG A 217 -3.79 -8.44 0.55
C ARG A 217 -4.83 -8.38 -0.56
N SER A 218 -4.81 -9.35 -1.47
CA SER A 218 -5.77 -9.39 -2.58
C SER A 218 -7.20 -9.66 -2.10
N GLN A 219 -7.39 -10.54 -1.12
CA GLN A 219 -8.70 -10.79 -0.53
C GLN A 219 -9.27 -9.53 0.15
N LEU A 220 -8.43 -8.79 0.89
CA LEU A 220 -8.81 -7.53 1.51
C LEU A 220 -9.20 -6.48 0.47
N GLU A 221 -8.43 -6.36 -0.62
CA GLU A 221 -8.73 -5.47 -1.74
C GLU A 221 -10.08 -5.80 -2.39
N GLN A 222 -10.34 -7.08 -2.65
CA GLN A 222 -11.61 -7.56 -3.24
C GLN A 222 -12.81 -7.28 -2.32
N SER A 223 -12.60 -7.28 -1.00
CA SER A 223 -13.61 -6.89 0.00
C SER A 223 -13.73 -5.37 0.23
N GLY A 224 -13.07 -4.56 -0.60
CA GLY A 224 -13.14 -3.09 -0.53
C GLY A 224 -12.43 -2.47 0.66
N GLN A 225 -11.51 -3.19 1.32
CA GLN A 225 -10.72 -2.63 2.41
C GLN A 225 -9.63 -1.70 1.87
N ASP A 226 -9.36 -0.62 2.60
CA ASP A 226 -8.19 0.20 2.33
C ASP A 226 -6.90 -0.58 2.64
N LEU A 227 -6.08 -0.77 1.61
CA LEU A 227 -4.82 -1.50 1.67
C LEU A 227 -3.71 -0.75 2.40
N GLN A 228 -3.91 0.52 2.76
CA GLN A 228 -2.95 1.27 3.55
C GLN A 228 -3.34 1.42 5.03
N SER A 229 -4.54 0.96 5.40
CA SER A 229 -5.07 1.06 6.76
C SER A 229 -4.30 0.22 7.80
N GLU A 230 -4.35 0.63 9.07
CA GLU A 230 -3.85 -0.16 10.21
C GLU A 230 -4.46 -1.57 10.25
N LYS A 231 -5.75 -1.71 9.96
CA LYS A 231 -6.43 -3.02 9.94
C LYS A 231 -5.80 -3.95 8.90
N THR A 232 -5.54 -3.45 7.69
CA THR A 232 -4.84 -4.22 6.67
C THR A 232 -3.41 -4.54 7.11
N ALA A 233 -2.71 -3.59 7.75
CA ALA A 233 -1.38 -3.83 8.31
C ALA A 233 -1.36 -5.04 9.26
N LEU A 234 -2.30 -5.08 10.22
CA LEU A 234 -2.43 -6.19 11.17
C LEU A 234 -2.70 -7.52 10.45
N ALA A 235 -3.61 -7.55 9.47
CA ALA A 235 -3.91 -8.77 8.72
C ALA A 235 -2.70 -9.28 7.92
N LEU A 236 -1.95 -8.38 7.28
CA LEU A 236 -0.78 -8.76 6.48
C LEU A 236 0.39 -9.29 7.32
N THR A 237 0.44 -9.00 8.63
CA THR A 237 1.46 -9.60 9.51
C THR A 237 1.44 -11.13 9.50
N GLN A 238 0.28 -11.75 9.29
CA GLN A 238 0.16 -13.21 9.28
C GLN A 238 0.96 -13.85 8.13
N GLY A 239 1.10 -13.15 7.00
CA GLY A 239 1.91 -13.62 5.88
C GLY A 239 3.43 -13.38 6.04
N LEU A 240 3.91 -12.97 7.23
CA LEU A 240 5.32 -12.68 7.52
C LEU A 240 5.99 -13.72 8.41
N SER A 241 5.38 -14.87 8.66
CA SER A 241 5.95 -15.95 9.48
C SER A 241 7.35 -16.37 9.02
N HIS A 242 7.62 -16.32 7.71
CA HIS A 242 8.93 -16.64 7.12
C HIS A 242 9.94 -15.48 7.08
N TYR A 243 9.56 -14.29 7.55
CA TYR A 243 10.48 -13.14 7.60
C TYR A 243 11.55 -13.35 8.70
N SER A 244 11.18 -14.02 9.79
CA SER A 244 12.04 -14.25 10.95
C SER A 244 12.05 -15.73 11.32
N GLU A 245 13.20 -16.24 11.76
CA GLU A 245 13.33 -17.58 12.35
C GLU A 245 12.44 -17.77 13.59
N ARG A 246 11.98 -16.66 14.20
CA ARG A 246 11.05 -16.65 15.34
C ARG A 246 9.60 -17.01 14.98
N GLY A 247 9.25 -17.06 13.69
CA GLY A 247 7.90 -17.45 13.24
C GLY A 247 6.79 -16.61 13.86
N GLN A 248 5.80 -17.25 14.48
CA GLN A 248 4.63 -16.57 15.07
C GLN A 248 5.00 -15.51 16.13
N ALA A 249 6.05 -15.76 16.93
CA ALA A 249 6.47 -14.79 17.95
C ALA A 249 6.94 -13.46 17.36
N TYR A 250 7.41 -13.46 16.11
CA TYR A 250 7.71 -12.24 15.36
C TYR A 250 6.44 -11.52 14.92
N VAL A 251 5.45 -12.28 14.44
CA VAL A 251 4.15 -11.76 14.01
C VAL A 251 3.43 -11.06 15.17
N ASP A 252 3.38 -11.71 16.34
CA ASP A 252 2.72 -11.16 17.54
C ASP A 252 3.40 -9.87 18.01
N GLU A 253 4.74 -9.81 17.95
CA GLU A 253 5.50 -8.60 18.27
C GLU A 253 5.19 -7.46 17.30
N LEU A 254 5.15 -7.72 15.99
CA LEU A 254 4.77 -6.70 15.01
C LEU A 254 3.36 -6.17 15.25
N GLN A 255 2.40 -7.05 15.53
CA GLN A 255 1.03 -6.62 15.83
C GLN A 255 0.97 -5.76 17.10
N ALA A 256 1.73 -6.12 18.14
CA ALA A 256 1.83 -5.30 19.35
C ALA A 256 2.46 -3.92 19.04
N MET A 257 3.52 -3.87 18.22
CA MET A 257 4.13 -2.62 17.80
C MET A 257 3.18 -1.74 16.99
N ILE A 258 2.42 -2.32 16.05
CA ILE A 258 1.44 -1.58 15.24
C ILE A 258 0.40 -0.90 16.13
N ARG A 259 -0.20 -1.66 17.05
CA ARG A 259 -1.22 -1.13 17.98
C ARG A 259 -0.66 -0.09 18.94
N HIS A 260 0.51 -0.36 19.52
CA HIS A 260 1.12 0.52 20.53
C HIS A 260 1.55 1.87 19.95
N ASN A 261 1.89 1.93 18.66
CA ASN A 261 2.36 3.14 18.00
C ASN A 261 1.24 3.89 17.24
N ASN A 262 -0.04 3.57 17.49
CA ASN A 262 -1.17 4.12 16.73
C ASN A 262 -1.23 5.66 16.68
N LYS A 263 -0.82 6.35 17.74
CA LYS A 263 -0.75 7.82 17.79
C LYS A 263 0.12 8.41 16.69
N TYR A 264 1.17 7.70 16.27
CA TYR A 264 2.06 8.13 15.20
C TYR A 264 1.43 7.92 13.82
N TRP A 265 0.52 6.96 13.66
CA TRP A 265 -0.21 6.80 12.40
C TRP A 265 -1.03 8.06 12.12
N THR A 266 -1.77 8.53 13.13
CA THR A 266 -2.52 9.79 13.05
C THR A 266 -1.60 11.00 12.82
N GLU A 267 -0.47 11.10 13.54
CA GLU A 267 0.51 12.19 13.38
C GLU A 267 1.02 12.33 11.95
N PHE A 268 1.26 11.22 11.26
CA PHE A 268 1.80 11.20 9.90
C PHE A 268 0.73 11.00 8.81
N GLY A 269 -0.56 11.07 9.16
CA GLY A 269 -1.67 10.89 8.21
C GLY A 269 -1.75 9.49 7.60
N ILE A 270 -1.26 8.49 8.32
CA ILE A 270 -1.41 7.07 8.00
C ILE A 270 -2.76 6.62 8.57
N GLN A 271 -3.61 6.08 7.71
CA GLN A 271 -4.97 5.63 8.04
C GLN A 271 -4.98 4.24 8.67
#